data_AF-A0A952UI38-F1
#
_entry.id   AF-A0A952UI38-F1
#
_cell.length_a   1.000
_cell.length_b   1.000
_cell.length_c   1.000
_cell.angle_alpha   90.00
_cell.angle_beta   90.00
_cell.angle_gamma   90.00
#
_symmetry.space_group_name_H-M   'P 1'
#
loop_
_entity.id
_entity.type
_entity.pdbx_description
1 polymer ?
#
loop_
_entity_poly.entity_id
_entity_poly.type
_entity_poly.pdbx_seq_one_letter_code
_entity_poly.pdbx_strand_id
1 'polypeptide(L)'
;MSALGMIAYLVGALIVGGAATIVMSIFRSVKKHDEFRSWRWMALFALIAAVGPYVYAEVRTQMNGEGMADAAAAVFKSAKVNGKVSYYKVMQSDDKVAKIIVVGKEKTSINDNESIVIQATLKRDPKKGWKADTFEIVDSFDRGKDGVTFPPYW
;
A
#
# COMPACT_ATOMS: atom_id res chain seq x y z
N MET A 1 9.24 -2.83 -11.51
CA MET A 1 9.59 -1.65 -10.68
C MET A 1 10.47 -0.70 -11.50
N SER A 2 10.01 0.52 -11.81
CA SER A 2 10.89 1.53 -12.40
C SER A 2 11.60 2.29 -11.27
N ALA A 3 12.94 2.41 -11.33
CA ALA A 3 13.72 3.16 -10.34
C ALA A 3 13.19 4.59 -10.13
N LEU A 4 12.55 5.14 -11.17
CA LEU A 4 11.93 6.47 -11.17
C LEU A 4 10.80 6.60 -10.15
N GLY A 5 9.92 5.59 -10.01
CA GLY A 5 8.79 5.63 -9.07
C GLY A 5 9.26 5.65 -7.62
N MET A 6 10.28 4.85 -7.29
CA MET A 6 10.90 4.83 -5.96
C MET A 6 11.59 6.16 -5.63
N ILE A 7 12.33 6.74 -6.59
CA ILE A 7 12.98 8.05 -6.40
C ILE A 7 11.93 9.14 -6.18
N ALA A 8 10.88 9.19 -7.01
CA ALA A 8 9.81 10.17 -6.87
C ALA A 8 9.11 10.06 -5.50
N TYR A 9 8.89 8.84 -5.02
CA TYR A 9 8.33 8.59 -3.70
C TYR A 9 9.23 9.11 -2.56
N LEU A 10 10.54 8.81 -2.61
CA LEU A 10 11.49 9.26 -1.59
C LEU A 10 11.62 10.79 -1.57
N VAL A 11 11.61 11.43 -2.74
CA VAL A 11 11.58 12.91 -2.84
C VAL A 11 10.28 13.45 -2.24
N GLY A 12 9.14 12.83 -2.53
CA GLY A 12 7.86 13.19 -1.90
C GLY A 12 7.88 13.08 -0.38
N ALA A 13 8.45 11.99 0.16
CA ALA A 13 8.61 11.80 1.60
C ALA A 13 9.52 12.89 2.23
N LEU A 14 10.59 13.29 1.54
CA LEU A 14 11.45 14.40 1.97
C LEU A 14 10.71 15.74 2.00
N ILE A 15 9.87 16.02 0.99
CA ILE A 15 9.05 17.23 0.95
C ILE A 15 8.08 17.28 2.13
N VAL A 16 7.38 16.17 2.40
CA VAL A 16 6.49 16.04 3.56
C VAL A 16 7.25 16.21 4.87
N GLY A 17 8.43 15.60 4.98
CA GLY A 17 9.30 15.75 6.15
C GLY A 17 9.77 17.19 6.37
N GLY A 18 10.11 17.91 5.29
CA GLY A 18 10.45 19.33 5.32
C GLY A 18 9.28 20.19 5.81
N ALA A 19 8.09 19.99 5.24
CA ALA A 19 6.88 20.71 5.65
C ALA A 19 6.55 20.49 7.14
N ALA A 20 6.59 19.23 7.61
CA ALA A 20 6.37 18.90 9.01
C ALA A 20 7.42 19.54 9.94
N THR A 21 8.68 19.60 9.48
CA THR A 21 9.76 20.28 10.22
C THR A 21 9.53 21.77 10.33
N ILE A 22 9.06 22.43 9.26
CA ILE A 22 8.72 23.86 9.28
C ILE A 22 7.61 24.13 10.29
N VAL A 23 6.52 23.35 10.24
CA VAL A 23 5.41 23.48 11.18
C VAL A 23 5.90 23.35 12.62
N MET A 24 6.68 22.31 12.92
CA MET A 24 7.22 22.10 14.26
C MET A 24 8.22 23.19 14.68
N SER A 25 8.98 23.76 13.73
CA SER A 25 9.86 24.89 13.98
C SER A 25 9.10 26.18 14.34
N ILE A 26 7.86 26.36 13.88
CA ILE A 26 7.02 27.52 14.25
C ILE A 26 6.53 27.39 15.69
N PHE A 27 6.16 26.18 16.11
CA PHE A 27 5.64 25.92 17.46
C PHE A 27 6.72 25.69 18.52
N ARG A 28 8.02 25.80 18.17
CA ARG A 28 9.11 25.55 19.12
C ARG A 28 9.23 26.69 20.15
N SER A 29 9.58 26.33 21.38
CA SER A 29 9.88 27.31 22.43
C SER A 29 11.18 28.04 22.14
N VAL A 30 11.16 29.37 22.27
CA VAL A 30 12.31 30.27 22.05
C VAL A 30 13.51 29.92 22.95
N LYS A 31 13.27 29.32 24.13
CA LYS A 31 14.32 28.96 25.09
C LYS A 31 15.27 27.85 24.61
N LYS A 32 14.94 27.10 23.56
CA LYS A 32 15.72 25.95 23.05
C LYS A 32 16.30 26.20 21.66
N HIS A 33 16.68 27.44 21.36
CA HIS A 33 17.09 27.84 20.01
C HIS A 33 18.28 27.03 19.47
N ASP A 34 19.29 26.78 20.31
CA ASP A 34 20.56 26.14 19.91
C ASP A 34 20.51 24.60 19.85
N GLU A 35 19.53 23.97 20.51
CA GLU A 35 19.39 22.51 20.49
C GLU A 35 18.68 22.01 19.21
N PHE A 36 18.07 22.93 18.45
CA PHE A 36 17.19 22.57 17.34
C PHE A 36 17.95 22.31 16.04
N ARG A 37 18.32 21.05 15.82
CA ARG A 37 18.92 20.59 14.55
C ARG A 37 17.81 20.20 13.56
N SER A 38 17.34 21.16 12.77
CA SER A 38 16.24 20.99 11.79
C SER A 38 16.41 19.79 10.85
N TRP A 39 17.64 19.51 10.39
CA TRP A 39 17.91 18.38 9.52
C TRP A 39 17.60 17.01 10.16
N ARG A 40 17.74 16.87 11.49
CA ARG A 40 17.40 15.62 12.21
C ARG A 40 15.90 15.37 12.20
N TRP A 41 15.13 16.44 12.40
CA TRP A 41 13.67 16.37 12.38
C TRP A 41 13.13 16.16 10.97
N MET A 42 13.75 16.79 9.97
CA MET A 42 13.44 16.55 8.57
C MET A 42 13.69 15.09 8.18
N ALA A 43 14.84 14.53 8.57
CA ALA A 43 15.14 13.13 8.34
C ALA A 43 14.14 12.20 9.06
N LEU A 44 13.79 12.51 10.32
CA LEU A 44 12.82 11.73 11.10
C LEU A 44 11.44 11.74 10.44
N PHE A 45 10.90 12.92 10.09
CA PHE A 45 9.58 13.01 9.48
C PHE A 45 9.56 12.44 8.06
N ALA A 46 10.64 12.58 7.30
CA ALA A 46 10.76 11.93 6.00
C ALA A 46 10.74 10.40 6.12
N LEU A 47 11.45 9.84 7.11
CA LEU A 47 11.43 8.42 7.40
C LEU A 47 10.03 7.94 7.81
N ILE A 48 9.34 8.69 8.68
CA ILE A 48 7.96 8.39 9.09
C ILE A 48 7.02 8.45 7.87
N ALA A 49 7.17 9.44 6.99
CA ALA A 49 6.36 9.55 5.78
C ALA A 49 6.61 8.38 4.80
N ALA A 50 7.85 7.91 4.69
CA ALA A 50 8.22 6.79 3.82
C ALA A 50 7.76 5.43 4.37
N VAL A 51 7.83 5.23 5.70
CA VAL A 51 7.50 3.94 6.33
C VAL A 51 6.02 3.87 6.76
N GLY A 52 5.42 5.02 7.06
CA GLY A 52 4.06 5.15 7.59
C GLY A 52 3.00 4.39 6.80
N PRO A 53 2.94 4.48 5.46
CA PRO A 53 1.96 3.73 4.68
C PRO A 53 2.06 2.20 4.84
N TYR A 54 3.27 1.65 5.00
CA TYR A 54 3.49 0.21 5.22
C TYR A 54 2.96 -0.21 6.58
N VAL A 55 3.35 0.52 7.62
CA VAL A 55 2.91 0.22 9.00
C VAL A 55 1.41 0.37 9.10
N TYR A 56 0.84 1.41 8.50
CA TYR A 56 -0.61 1.63 8.48
C TYR A 56 -1.36 0.48 7.81
N ALA A 57 -0.93 0.06 6.61
CA ALA A 57 -1.56 -1.07 5.92
C ALA A 57 -1.38 -2.39 6.67
N GLU A 58 -0.23 -2.62 7.31
CA GLU A 58 0.02 -3.80 8.13
C GLU A 58 -0.95 -3.86 9.32
N VAL A 59 -1.03 -2.78 10.11
CA VAL A 59 -1.93 -2.69 11.26
C VAL A 59 -3.38 -2.90 10.83
N ARG A 60 -3.81 -2.27 9.73
CA ARG A 60 -5.17 -2.44 9.19
C ARG A 60 -5.44 -3.87 8.76
N THR A 61 -4.45 -4.53 8.17
CA THR A 61 -4.57 -5.94 7.76
C THR A 61 -4.69 -6.86 8.96
N GLN A 62 -3.92 -6.61 10.02
CA GLN A 62 -3.99 -7.41 11.25
C GLN A 62 -5.31 -7.20 12.00
N MET A 63 -5.80 -5.96 12.07
CA MET A 63 -7.05 -5.65 12.78
C MET A 63 -8.30 -6.09 12.02
N ASN A 64 -8.34 -5.88 10.71
CA ASN A 64 -9.58 -5.99 9.93
C ASN A 64 -9.53 -7.07 8.84
N GLY A 65 -8.37 -7.72 8.64
CA GLY A 65 -8.19 -8.71 7.58
C GLY A 65 -8.74 -10.09 7.91
N GLU A 66 -9.17 -10.35 9.14
CA GLU A 66 -9.71 -11.65 9.54
C GLU A 66 -10.93 -12.02 8.68
N GLY A 67 -10.92 -13.23 8.10
CA GLY A 67 -11.98 -13.71 7.21
C GLY A 67 -11.99 -13.12 5.80
N MET A 68 -11.00 -12.29 5.41
CA MET A 68 -10.88 -11.75 4.05
C MET A 68 -10.02 -12.59 3.11
N ALA A 69 -9.27 -13.58 3.63
CA ALA A 69 -8.34 -14.38 2.83
C ALA A 69 -9.04 -15.14 1.68
N ASP A 70 -10.18 -15.76 1.96
CA ASP A 70 -10.96 -16.48 0.94
C ASP A 70 -11.54 -15.53 -0.10
N ALA A 71 -11.99 -14.35 0.33
CA ALA A 71 -12.48 -13.31 -0.56
C ALA A 71 -11.36 -12.78 -1.46
N ALA A 72 -10.15 -12.59 -0.92
CA ALA A 72 -8.97 -12.18 -1.67
C ALA A 72 -8.55 -13.26 -2.70
N ALA A 73 -8.62 -14.54 -2.35
CA ALA A 73 -8.38 -15.63 -3.30
C ALA A 73 -9.46 -15.70 -4.39
N ALA A 74 -10.71 -15.38 -4.05
CA ALA A 74 -11.81 -15.32 -5.02
C ALA A 74 -11.64 -14.17 -6.04
N VAL A 75 -10.94 -13.09 -5.67
CA VAL A 75 -10.57 -12.02 -6.62
C VAL A 75 -9.68 -12.58 -7.73
N PHE A 76 -8.66 -13.38 -7.40
CA PHE A 76 -7.76 -13.98 -8.39
C PHE A 76 -8.49 -14.89 -9.38
N LYS A 77 -9.41 -15.72 -8.87
CA LYS A 77 -10.27 -16.58 -9.71
C LYS A 77 -11.15 -15.74 -10.63
N SER A 78 -11.76 -14.67 -10.11
CA SER A 78 -12.62 -13.76 -10.88
C SER A 78 -11.83 -12.98 -11.93
N ALA A 79 -10.59 -12.60 -11.62
CA ALA A 79 -9.67 -11.90 -12.52
C ALA A 79 -9.00 -12.82 -13.56
N LYS A 80 -9.30 -14.13 -13.55
CA LYS A 80 -8.68 -15.14 -14.42
C LYS A 80 -7.15 -15.11 -14.35
N VAL A 81 -6.63 -15.00 -13.14
CA VAL A 81 -5.20 -15.05 -12.86
C VAL A 81 -4.82 -16.48 -12.48
N ASN A 82 -3.99 -17.12 -13.29
CA ASN A 82 -3.51 -18.49 -13.08
C ASN A 82 -2.31 -18.53 -12.12
N GLY A 83 -2.42 -17.78 -11.02
CA GLY A 83 -1.36 -17.57 -10.04
C GLY A 83 -1.81 -17.91 -8.62
N LYS A 84 -0.84 -17.94 -7.69
CA LYS A 84 -1.12 -18.05 -6.25
C LYS A 84 -1.08 -16.67 -5.61
N VAL A 85 -2.05 -16.38 -4.75
CA VAL A 85 -2.02 -15.21 -3.86
C VAL A 85 -0.80 -15.34 -2.96
N SER A 86 0.06 -14.34 -2.95
CA SER A 86 1.24 -14.27 -2.07
C SER A 86 0.87 -13.59 -0.77
N TYR A 87 0.19 -12.45 -0.85
CA TYR A 87 -0.36 -11.74 0.32
C TYR A 87 -1.48 -10.80 -0.10
N TYR A 88 -2.26 -10.35 0.87
CA TYR A 88 -3.17 -9.23 0.71
C TYR A 88 -2.92 -8.21 1.81
N LYS A 89 -3.28 -6.95 1.56
CA LYS A 89 -3.31 -5.90 2.57
C LYS A 89 -4.62 -5.15 2.51
N VAL A 90 -5.13 -4.79 3.68
CA VAL A 90 -6.32 -3.96 3.83
C VAL A 90 -5.90 -2.49 3.80
N MET A 91 -6.36 -1.77 2.78
CA MET A 91 -6.10 -0.34 2.63
C MET A 91 -7.12 0.48 3.41
N GLN A 92 -8.38 0.11 3.24
CA GLN A 92 -9.50 0.76 3.88
C GLN A 92 -10.55 -0.30 4.22
N SER A 93 -11.17 -0.18 5.38
CA SER A 93 -12.31 -1.02 5.73
C SER A 93 -13.26 -0.26 6.64
N ASP A 94 -14.53 -0.54 6.45
CA ASP A 94 -15.64 -0.23 7.34
C ASP A 94 -16.44 -1.53 7.61
N ASP A 95 -17.60 -1.43 8.27
CA ASP A 95 -18.40 -2.60 8.62
C ASP A 95 -19.02 -3.35 7.43
N LYS A 96 -19.08 -2.71 6.25
CA LYS A 96 -19.79 -3.21 5.06
C LYS A 96 -18.87 -3.39 3.85
N VAL A 97 -17.80 -2.63 3.74
CA VAL A 97 -16.94 -2.51 2.58
C VAL A 97 -15.47 -2.50 3.01
N ALA A 98 -14.64 -3.24 2.31
CA ALA A 98 -13.20 -3.19 2.47
C ALA A 98 -12.52 -3.06 1.12
N LYS A 99 -11.61 -2.09 1.01
CA LYS A 99 -10.67 -2.00 -0.11
C LYS A 99 -9.40 -2.73 0.29
N ILE A 100 -9.07 -3.74 -0.50
CA ILE A 100 -7.87 -4.54 -0.33
C ILE A 100 -7.01 -4.45 -1.58
N ILE A 101 -5.72 -4.68 -1.40
CA ILE A 101 -4.82 -4.98 -2.49
C ILE A 101 -4.36 -6.42 -2.31
N VAL A 102 -4.41 -7.18 -3.40
CA VAL A 102 -4.02 -8.58 -3.45
C VAL A 102 -2.84 -8.68 -4.40
N VAL A 103 -1.74 -9.23 -3.91
CA VAL A 103 -0.53 -9.46 -4.69
C VAL A 103 -0.33 -10.95 -4.82
N GLY A 104 -0.05 -11.40 -6.04
CA GLY A 104 0.20 -12.80 -6.32
C GLY A 104 1.27 -12.98 -7.37
N LYS A 105 1.69 -14.23 -7.53
CA LYS A 105 2.67 -14.61 -8.55
C LYS A 105 2.00 -15.48 -9.59
N GLU A 106 2.13 -15.09 -10.85
CA GLU A 106 1.68 -15.85 -12.02
C GLU A 106 2.90 -16.25 -12.84
N LYS A 107 2.88 -17.48 -13.38
CA LYS A 107 3.90 -17.91 -14.34
C LYS A 107 3.55 -17.31 -15.69
N THR A 108 4.46 -16.52 -16.24
CA THR A 108 4.30 -15.97 -17.58
C THR A 108 4.72 -16.99 -18.64
N SER A 109 4.32 -16.72 -19.87
CA SER A 109 4.68 -17.53 -21.05
C SER A 109 6.18 -17.65 -21.31
N ILE A 110 7.00 -16.73 -20.75
CA ILE A 110 8.45 -16.63 -20.99
C ILE A 110 9.26 -17.20 -19.79
N ASN A 111 8.64 -18.06 -18.98
CA ASN A 111 9.31 -18.75 -17.86
C ASN A 111 9.83 -17.81 -16.76
N ASP A 112 9.15 -16.66 -16.56
CA ASP A 112 9.39 -15.77 -15.42
C ASP A 112 8.15 -15.74 -14.50
N ASN A 113 8.36 -15.48 -13.21
CA ASN A 113 7.26 -15.29 -12.26
C ASN A 113 6.95 -13.80 -12.19
N GLU A 114 5.86 -13.39 -12.80
CA GLU A 114 5.37 -12.02 -12.70
C GLU A 114 4.62 -11.83 -11.38
N SER A 115 4.86 -10.69 -10.73
CA SER A 115 4.05 -10.25 -9.59
C SER A 115 2.89 -9.41 -10.11
N ILE A 116 1.67 -9.91 -9.95
CA ILE A 116 0.45 -9.23 -10.35
C ILE A 116 -0.18 -8.55 -9.14
N VAL A 117 -0.55 -7.28 -9.31
CA VAL A 117 -1.18 -6.47 -8.28
C VAL A 117 -2.61 -6.15 -8.67
N ILE A 118 -3.56 -6.57 -7.84
CA ILE A 118 -4.99 -6.34 -8.04
C ILE A 118 -5.53 -5.53 -6.87
N GLN A 119 -6.15 -4.41 -7.18
CA GLN A 119 -6.96 -3.66 -6.23
C GLN A 119 -8.38 -4.21 -6.28
N ALA A 120 -8.94 -4.55 -5.12
CA ALA A 120 -10.29 -5.09 -5.03
C ALA A 120 -11.10 -4.41 -3.94
N THR A 121 -12.40 -4.29 -4.20
CA THR A 121 -13.40 -3.92 -3.19
C THR A 121 -14.13 -5.18 -2.78
N LEU A 122 -14.13 -5.46 -1.49
CA LEU A 122 -14.91 -6.49 -0.84
C LEU A 122 -16.15 -5.86 -0.21
N LYS A 123 -17.27 -6.58 -0.26
CA LYS A 123 -18.48 -6.27 0.51
C LYS A 123 -18.73 -7.38 1.53
N ARG A 124 -19.17 -6.99 2.72
CA ARG A 124 -19.53 -7.92 3.80
C ARG A 124 -20.96 -8.42 3.57
N ASP A 125 -21.09 -9.72 3.33
CA ASP A 125 -22.36 -10.43 3.36
C ASP A 125 -22.63 -10.90 4.81
N PRO A 126 -23.76 -10.49 5.43
CA PRO A 126 -24.08 -10.87 6.81
C PRO A 126 -24.12 -12.38 7.07
N LYS A 127 -24.35 -13.21 6.04
CA LYS A 127 -24.47 -14.66 6.16
C LYS A 127 -23.25 -15.43 5.66
N LYS A 128 -22.49 -14.84 4.73
CA LYS A 128 -21.40 -15.53 4.01
C LYS A 128 -20.02 -14.92 4.24
N GLY A 129 -19.92 -13.86 5.05
CA GLY A 129 -18.66 -13.17 5.30
C GLY A 129 -18.28 -12.23 4.16
N TRP A 130 -16.99 -11.97 4.00
CA TRP A 130 -16.50 -11.06 2.97
C TRP A 130 -16.59 -11.67 1.57
N LYS A 131 -17.04 -10.89 0.59
CA LYS A 131 -17.14 -11.30 -0.82
C LYS A 131 -16.54 -10.24 -1.73
N ALA A 132 -15.84 -10.66 -2.77
CA ALA A 132 -15.37 -9.77 -3.82
C ALA A 132 -16.55 -9.14 -4.58
N ASP A 133 -16.53 -7.82 -4.73
CA ASP A 133 -17.54 -7.02 -5.44
C ASP A 133 -16.99 -6.49 -6.75
N THR A 134 -15.95 -5.66 -6.69
CA THR A 134 -15.27 -5.09 -7.85
C THR A 134 -13.76 -5.28 -7.74
N PHE A 135 -13.08 -5.34 -8.88
CA PHE A 135 -11.63 -5.41 -8.92
C PHE A 135 -11.07 -4.68 -10.14
N GLU A 136 -9.84 -4.20 -10.01
CA GLU A 136 -9.06 -3.55 -11.03
C GLU A 136 -7.63 -4.09 -10.97
N ILE A 137 -7.11 -4.53 -12.12
CA ILE A 137 -5.72 -4.97 -12.25
C ILE A 137 -4.86 -3.71 -12.38
N VAL A 138 -4.01 -3.48 -11.38
CA VAL A 138 -3.17 -2.29 -11.28
C VAL A 138 -1.87 -2.50 -12.04
N ASP A 139 -1.22 -3.65 -11.83
CA ASP A 139 0.04 -3.98 -12.47
C ASP A 139 0.02 -5.44 -12.94
N SER A 140 0.20 -5.63 -14.24
CA SER A 140 0.43 -6.92 -14.88
C SER A 140 1.02 -6.78 -16.29
N PHE A 141 2.20 -7.36 -16.49
CA PHE A 141 2.93 -7.38 -17.76
C PHE A 141 2.21 -8.23 -18.83
N ASP A 142 1.82 -9.47 -18.50
CA ASP A 142 1.10 -10.35 -19.43
C ASP A 142 -0.25 -9.77 -19.92
N ARG A 143 -0.83 -8.84 -19.15
CA ARG A 143 -2.10 -8.17 -19.48
C ARG A 143 -1.93 -6.75 -20.03
N GLY A 144 -0.69 -6.31 -20.27
CA GLY A 144 -0.38 -4.97 -20.79
C GLY A 144 -0.86 -3.85 -19.86
N LYS A 145 -0.89 -4.10 -18.55
CA LYS A 145 -1.28 -3.16 -17.51
C LYS A 145 -0.04 -2.72 -16.76
N ASP A 146 0.61 -1.66 -17.26
CA ASP A 146 1.79 -1.08 -16.63
C ASP A 146 1.39 0.11 -15.74
N GLY A 147 0.72 -0.18 -14.62
CA GLY A 147 0.38 0.83 -13.64
C GLY A 147 1.58 1.19 -12.74
N VAL A 148 1.51 2.36 -12.10
CA VAL A 148 2.46 2.70 -11.03
C VAL A 148 1.86 2.23 -9.70
N THR A 149 2.47 1.20 -9.10
CA THR A 149 2.13 0.79 -7.73
C THR A 149 2.80 1.75 -6.75
N PHE A 150 2.01 2.57 -6.08
CA PHE A 150 2.50 3.39 -4.99
C PHE A 150 2.66 2.55 -3.72
N PRO A 151 3.64 2.89 -2.86
CA PRO A 151 3.75 2.36 -1.50
C PRO A 151 2.41 2.28 -0.76
N PRO A 152 2.17 1.19 -0.02
CA PRO A 152 3.14 0.15 0.37
C PRO A 152 3.33 -1.04 -0.59
N TYR A 153 2.97 -0.92 -1.86
CA TYR A 153 2.94 -2.05 -2.81
C TYR A 153 4.03 -1.95 -3.86
N TRP A 154 4.73 -3.07 -4.08
CA TRP A 154 5.73 -3.23 -5.12
C TRP A 154 5.75 -4.66 -5.65
#